data_AF-A0A815XWD0-F1
#
_entry.id   AF-A0A815XWD0-F1
#
_cell.length_a   1.000
_cell.length_b   1.000
_cell.length_c   1.000
_cell.angle_alpha   90.00
_cell.angle_beta   90.00
_cell.angle_gamma   90.00
#
_symmetry.space_group_name_H-M   'P 1'
#
loop_
_entity.id
_entity.type
_entity.pdbx_description
1 polymer ?
#
loop_
_entity_poly.entity_id
_entity_poly.type
_entity_poly.pdbx_seq_one_letter_code
_entity_poly.pdbx_strand_id
1 'polypeptide(L)'
;MSLEEGLKSFHVIPKPLKSEAHISDRLWLCDWLKDWTVEDFLHLGLSDEFYIIKDKGESWTGEYFRDIILTRNVFLFLKKEDNVIDPDEIIFVHEKAPCMRANKTQHLLQDNDVKFWGNDIWPGDSPDLNVAECIGSIIKDEVETKLLSETEYNRYHEDTLKMHIENVLTSMEEDTELFKTLL
;
A
#
# COMPACT_ATOMS: atom_id res chain seq x y z
N MET A 1 14.03 -42.66 -3.22
CA MET A 1 12.77 -41.91 -3.39
C MET A 1 12.53 -41.17 -2.09
N SER A 2 13.07 -39.95 -2.01
CA SER A 2 12.93 -39.03 -0.88
C SER A 2 12.44 -37.69 -1.42
N LEU A 3 11.38 -37.17 -0.81
CA LEU A 3 10.73 -35.90 -1.11
C LEU A 3 11.63 -34.73 -0.65
N GLU A 4 12.51 -34.24 -1.52
CA GLU A 4 13.28 -32.99 -1.32
C GLU A 4 13.28 -32.11 -2.59
N GLU A 5 12.14 -32.01 -3.28
CA GLU A 5 11.98 -31.01 -4.34
C GLU A 5 10.97 -29.96 -3.87
N GLY A 6 11.42 -29.16 -2.90
CA GLY A 6 10.74 -27.93 -2.52
C GLY A 6 10.70 -26.96 -3.71
N LEU A 7 9.53 -26.38 -3.93
CA LEU A 7 9.29 -25.31 -4.91
C LEU A 7 10.38 -24.24 -4.78
N LYS A 8 11.23 -24.09 -5.82
CA LYS A 8 12.18 -22.99 -5.93
C LYS A 8 11.53 -21.84 -6.70
N SER A 9 11.56 -20.63 -6.12
CA SER A 9 11.19 -19.41 -6.83
C SER A 9 12.03 -19.29 -8.11
N PHE A 10 11.39 -19.07 -9.25
CA PHE A 10 12.06 -19.01 -10.55
C PHE A 10 13.06 -17.85 -10.67
N HIS A 11 12.99 -16.83 -9.79
CA HIS A 11 13.95 -15.73 -9.69
C HIS A 11 14.29 -15.47 -8.21
N VAL A 12 15.50 -15.82 -7.79
CA VAL A 12 16.13 -15.15 -6.64
C VAL A 12 16.56 -13.78 -7.18
N ILE A 13 15.69 -12.78 -7.10
CA ILE A 13 16.11 -11.40 -7.29
C ILE A 13 17.07 -11.11 -6.13
N PRO A 14 18.37 -10.86 -6.37
CA PRO A 14 19.25 -10.42 -5.31
C PRO A 14 18.62 -9.15 -4.75
N LYS A 15 18.20 -9.17 -3.47
CA LYS A 15 17.78 -7.95 -2.79
C LYS A 15 18.91 -6.95 -3.02
N PRO A 16 18.68 -5.84 -3.74
CA PRO A 16 19.76 -4.92 -4.06
C PRO A 16 20.41 -4.50 -2.76
N LEU A 17 21.74 -4.57 -2.70
CA LEU A 17 22.48 -4.02 -1.57
C LEU A 17 22.10 -2.54 -1.48
N LYS A 18 21.52 -2.15 -0.35
CA LYS A 18 21.11 -0.77 -0.13
C LYS A 18 22.33 0.14 -0.26
N SER A 19 22.17 1.25 -0.97
CA SER A 19 23.20 2.28 -1.04
C SER A 19 23.43 2.88 0.36
N GLU A 20 24.60 3.48 0.58
CA GLU A 20 24.87 4.20 1.83
C GLU A 20 23.82 5.29 2.10
N ALA A 21 23.36 5.97 1.05
CA ALA A 21 22.28 6.96 1.15
C ALA A 21 20.98 6.32 1.65
N HIS A 22 20.54 5.20 1.07
CA HIS A 22 19.33 4.51 1.52
C HIS A 22 19.46 4.00 2.96
N ILE A 23 20.65 3.54 3.38
CA ILE A 23 20.87 3.13 4.77
C ILE A 23 20.77 4.34 5.70
N SER A 24 21.42 5.45 5.35
CA SER A 24 21.41 6.68 6.15
C SER A 24 20.01 7.25 6.31
N ASP A 25 19.24 7.37 5.22
CA ASP A 25 17.88 7.92 5.24
C ASP A 25 16.95 7.06 6.12
N ARG A 26 17.11 5.73 6.04
CA ARG A 26 16.34 4.80 6.88
C ARG A 26 16.70 4.92 8.35
N LEU A 27 17.99 4.99 8.69
CA LEU A 27 18.42 5.15 10.07
C LEU A 27 17.94 6.47 10.65
N TRP A 28 17.98 7.55 9.85
CA TRP A 28 17.42 8.84 10.24
C TRP A 28 15.91 8.75 10.51
N LEU A 29 15.13 8.13 9.62
CA LEU A 29 13.69 7.98 9.82
C LEU A 29 13.40 7.17 11.09
N CYS A 30 14.07 6.03 11.26
CA CYS A 30 13.89 5.19 12.45
C CYS A 30 14.30 5.90 13.74
N ASP A 31 15.37 6.70 13.72
CA ASP A 31 15.77 7.50 14.88
C ASP A 31 14.77 8.62 15.18
N TRP A 32 14.17 9.23 14.15
CA TRP A 32 13.13 10.25 14.30
C TRP A 32 11.81 9.67 14.83
N LEU A 33 11.43 8.47 14.40
CA LEU A 33 10.21 7.78 14.82
C LEU A 33 10.32 7.10 16.19
N LYS A 34 11.53 6.92 16.75
CA LYS A 34 11.72 6.18 18.02
C LYS A 34 11.02 6.83 19.22
N ASP A 35 10.80 8.14 19.15
CA ASP A 35 10.19 8.95 20.21
C ASP A 35 8.67 9.11 19.99
N TRP A 36 8.12 8.55 18.90
CA TRP A 36 6.69 8.56 18.62
C TRP A 36 5.95 7.58 19.54
N THR A 37 4.76 8.00 19.94
CA THR A 37 3.81 7.21 20.71
C THR A 37 2.82 6.51 19.78
N VAL A 38 2.05 5.55 20.32
CA VAL A 38 0.96 4.90 19.58
C VAL A 38 -0.01 5.94 19.00
N GLU A 39 -0.30 7.00 19.75
CA GLU A 39 -1.19 8.07 19.32
C GLU A 39 -0.66 8.76 18.06
N ASP A 40 0.64 9.02 17.97
CA ASP A 40 1.23 9.65 16.78
C ASP A 40 1.07 8.77 15.53
N PHE A 41 1.20 7.44 15.68
CA PHE A 41 1.02 6.48 14.58
C PHE A 41 -0.44 6.32 14.15
N LEU A 42 -1.40 6.52 15.06
CA LEU A 42 -2.83 6.45 14.73
C LEU A 42 -3.28 7.54 13.74
N HIS A 43 -2.50 8.63 13.63
CA HIS A 43 -2.73 9.70 12.67
C HIS A 43 -2.03 9.47 11.32
N LEU A 44 -1.48 8.29 11.05
CA LEU A 44 -0.89 7.98 9.74
C LEU A 44 -1.90 7.28 8.81
N GLY A 45 -2.20 7.91 7.69
CA GLY A 45 -2.90 7.32 6.57
C GLY A 45 -1.92 6.65 5.62
N LEU A 46 -1.48 5.43 5.95
CA LEU A 46 -0.56 4.65 5.12
C LEU A 46 -1.23 4.18 3.84
N SER A 47 -0.50 4.22 2.73
CA SER A 47 -1.00 3.78 1.43
C SER A 47 0.05 3.01 0.67
N ASP A 48 -0.43 2.11 -0.17
CA ASP A 48 0.37 1.41 -1.17
C ASP A 48 -0.52 0.96 -2.34
N GLU A 49 0.10 0.64 -3.46
CA GLU A 49 -0.56 0.13 -4.64
C GLU A 49 -0.46 -1.40 -4.73
N PHE A 50 -1.50 -2.11 -4.28
CA PHE A 50 -1.62 -3.56 -4.48
C PHE A 50 -2.76 -3.90 -5.44
N TYR A 51 -2.50 -4.80 -6.40
CA TYR A 51 -3.51 -5.40 -7.29
C TYR A 51 -4.45 -4.41 -8.00
N ILE A 52 -3.90 -3.38 -8.66
CA ILE A 52 -4.78 -2.41 -9.32
C ILE A 52 -5.30 -2.96 -10.65
N ILE A 53 -6.57 -3.36 -10.65
CA ILE A 53 -7.34 -3.56 -11.87
C ILE A 53 -7.57 -2.19 -12.49
N LYS A 54 -7.20 -2.07 -13.76
CA LYS A 54 -7.38 -0.84 -14.50
C LYS A 54 -8.42 -1.02 -15.59
N ASP A 55 -9.23 0.00 -15.79
CA ASP A 55 -10.13 0.06 -16.93
C ASP A 55 -9.36 -0.12 -18.24
N LYS A 56 -9.96 -0.93 -19.12
CA LYS A 56 -9.38 -1.29 -20.40
C LYS A 56 -9.13 -0.04 -21.26
N GLY A 57 -7.86 0.17 -21.62
CA GLY A 57 -7.44 1.26 -22.51
C GLY A 57 -6.78 2.44 -21.80
N GLU A 58 -6.79 2.47 -20.47
CA GLU A 58 -6.15 3.53 -19.70
C GLU A 58 -4.63 3.34 -19.60
N SER A 59 -3.84 4.41 -19.67
CA SER A 59 -2.37 4.38 -19.50
C SER A 59 -1.92 4.83 -18.09
N TRP A 60 -0.98 4.11 -17.48
CA TRP A 60 -0.49 4.40 -16.11
C TRP A 60 0.36 5.67 -16.12
N THR A 61 -0.30 6.81 -16.25
CA THR A 61 0.33 8.12 -16.29
C THR A 61 0.23 8.78 -14.93
N GLY A 62 1.12 9.74 -14.66
CA GLY A 62 0.96 10.60 -13.49
C GLY A 62 -0.35 11.39 -13.50
N GLU A 63 -0.99 11.59 -14.66
CA GLU A 63 -2.32 12.20 -14.77
C GLU A 63 -3.42 11.28 -14.28
N TYR A 64 -3.48 10.03 -14.75
CA TYR A 64 -4.41 9.03 -14.23
C TYR A 64 -4.29 8.90 -12.71
N PHE A 65 -3.06 8.87 -12.20
CA PHE A 65 -2.80 8.82 -10.77
C PHE A 65 -3.40 10.02 -10.02
N ARG A 66 -3.18 11.24 -10.48
CA ARG A 66 -3.71 12.45 -9.83
C ARG A 66 -5.23 12.56 -9.94
N ASP A 67 -5.78 12.27 -11.12
CA ASP A 67 -7.19 12.56 -11.42
C ASP A 67 -8.12 11.47 -10.91
N ILE A 68 -7.67 10.21 -10.94
CA ILE A 68 -8.48 9.06 -10.52
C ILE A 68 -8.09 8.64 -9.11
N ILE A 69 -6.83 8.27 -8.89
CA ILE A 69 -6.43 7.70 -7.59
C ILE A 69 -6.52 8.76 -6.49
N LEU A 70 -5.86 9.91 -6.66
CA LEU A 70 -5.88 10.93 -5.62
C LEU A 70 -7.23 11.65 -5.53
N THR A 71 -7.65 12.31 -6.61
CA THR A 71 -8.79 13.24 -6.56
C THR A 71 -10.12 12.55 -6.31
N ARG A 72 -10.36 11.38 -6.92
CA ARG A 72 -11.66 10.68 -6.81
C ARG A 72 -11.72 9.67 -5.68
N ASN A 73 -10.59 9.25 -5.12
CA ASN A 73 -10.58 8.23 -4.07
C ASN A 73 -9.89 8.75 -2.81
N VAL A 74 -8.57 8.96 -2.83
CA VAL A 74 -7.80 9.27 -1.62
C VAL A 74 -8.29 10.54 -0.92
N PHE A 75 -8.52 11.63 -1.66
CA PHE A 75 -8.95 12.89 -1.03
C PHE A 75 -10.34 12.79 -0.41
N LEU A 76 -11.25 12.05 -1.05
CA LEU A 76 -12.58 11.81 -0.50
C LEU A 76 -12.51 10.92 0.74
N PHE A 77 -11.61 9.92 0.72
CA PHE A 77 -11.42 9.02 1.85
C PHE A 77 -10.88 9.77 3.07
N LEU A 78 -9.80 10.54 2.92
CA LEU A 78 -9.13 11.23 4.02
C LEU A 78 -9.97 12.33 4.66
N LYS A 79 -10.90 12.94 3.91
CA LYS A 79 -11.76 14.03 4.40
C LYS A 79 -13.03 13.55 5.10
N LYS A 80 -13.26 12.24 5.20
CA LYS A 80 -14.47 11.68 5.80
C LYS A 80 -14.20 11.21 7.22
N GLU A 81 -14.91 11.80 8.19
CA GLU A 81 -14.75 11.48 9.63
C GLU A 81 -14.98 9.99 9.97
N ASP A 82 -15.80 9.27 9.21
CA ASP A 82 -16.01 7.84 9.43
C ASP A 82 -14.80 6.97 9.02
N ASN A 83 -13.87 7.51 8.23
CA ASN A 83 -12.80 6.74 7.60
C ASN A 83 -11.44 6.94 8.30
N VAL A 84 -11.29 8.02 9.06
CA VAL A 84 -10.05 8.39 9.77
C VAL A 84 -10.41 8.92 11.15
N ILE A 85 -9.48 8.80 12.11
CA ILE A 85 -9.73 9.24 13.49
C ILE A 85 -10.00 10.75 13.57
N ASP A 86 -9.17 11.53 12.88
CA ASP A 86 -9.35 12.97 12.74
C ASP A 86 -8.87 13.42 11.34
N PRO A 87 -9.78 13.89 10.46
CA PRO A 87 -9.42 14.40 9.13
C PRO A 87 -8.46 15.59 9.13
N ASP A 88 -8.48 16.40 10.19
CA ASP A 88 -7.60 17.55 10.31
C ASP A 88 -6.19 17.15 10.78
N GLU A 89 -6.03 16.01 11.45
CA GLU A 89 -4.74 15.53 11.96
C GLU A 89 -4.08 14.44 11.11
N ILE A 90 -4.84 13.75 10.25
CA ILE A 90 -4.32 12.65 9.42
C ILE A 90 -3.17 13.10 8.52
N ILE A 91 -2.09 12.33 8.52
CA ILE A 91 -0.91 12.51 7.66
C ILE A 91 -0.89 11.36 6.66
N PHE A 92 -1.07 11.70 5.38
CA PHE A 92 -0.97 10.75 4.29
C PHE A 92 0.48 10.31 4.06
N VAL A 93 0.74 9.01 4.13
CA VAL A 93 2.07 8.42 3.95
C VAL A 93 2.04 7.51 2.72
N HIS A 94 3.02 7.71 1.84
CA HIS A 94 3.11 7.04 0.56
C HIS A 94 4.56 6.75 0.17
N GLU A 95 4.77 5.80 -0.72
CA GLU A 95 6.11 5.50 -1.22
C GLU A 95 6.64 6.56 -2.21
N LYS A 96 7.92 6.43 -2.57
CA LYS A 96 8.63 7.36 -3.48
C LYS A 96 8.48 7.00 -4.95
N ALA A 97 7.32 6.48 -5.37
CA ALA A 97 7.00 6.20 -6.76
C ALA A 97 7.17 7.47 -7.64
N PRO A 98 7.57 7.34 -8.92
CA PRO A 98 7.72 8.50 -9.81
C PRO A 98 6.48 9.40 -9.91
N CYS A 99 5.27 8.82 -9.84
CA CYS A 99 4.01 9.57 -9.83
C CYS A 99 3.82 10.41 -8.55
N MET A 100 4.19 9.87 -7.39
CA MET A 100 4.14 10.57 -6.10
C MET A 100 5.17 11.67 -6.01
N ARG A 101 6.39 11.42 -6.50
CA ARG A 101 7.49 12.37 -6.43
C ARG A 101 7.32 13.59 -7.32
N ALA A 102 6.48 13.50 -8.36
CA ALA A 102 6.31 14.57 -9.32
C ALA A 102 5.81 15.85 -8.65
N ASN A 103 6.42 17.00 -8.95
CA ASN A 103 6.03 18.30 -8.37
C ASN A 103 4.53 18.61 -8.55
N LYS A 104 3.93 18.21 -9.68
CA LYS A 104 2.48 18.37 -9.91
C LYS A 104 1.64 17.61 -8.88
N THR A 105 2.08 16.44 -8.46
CA THR A 105 1.39 15.62 -7.46
C THR A 105 1.58 16.21 -6.06
N GLN A 106 2.80 16.64 -5.73
CA GLN A 106 3.12 17.31 -4.46
C GLN A 106 2.31 18.61 -4.29
N HIS A 107 2.24 19.46 -5.33
CA HIS A 107 1.39 20.66 -5.30
C HIS A 107 -0.10 20.30 -5.22
N LEU A 108 -0.57 19.26 -5.93
CA LEU A 108 -1.96 18.83 -5.84
C LEU A 108 -2.37 18.43 -4.41
N LEU A 109 -1.49 17.72 -3.70
CA LEU A 109 -1.71 17.37 -2.28
C LEU A 109 -1.80 18.64 -1.41
N GLN A 110 -0.87 19.57 -1.58
CA GLN A 110 -0.85 20.85 -0.86
C GLN A 110 -2.09 21.71 -1.16
N ASP A 111 -2.47 21.86 -2.42
CA ASP A 111 -3.62 22.66 -2.88
C ASP A 111 -4.96 22.09 -2.38
N ASN A 112 -4.98 20.84 -1.92
CA ASN A 112 -6.16 20.18 -1.35
C ASN A 112 -6.12 20.06 0.18
N ASP A 113 -5.19 20.77 0.84
CA ASP A 113 -4.98 20.79 2.29
C ASP A 113 -4.70 19.39 2.88
N VAL A 114 -4.08 18.50 2.09
CA VAL A 114 -3.66 17.18 2.59
C VAL A 114 -2.32 17.35 3.31
N LYS A 115 -2.25 16.93 4.58
CA LYS A 115 -0.96 16.74 5.27
C LYS A 115 -0.35 15.43 4.77
N PHE A 116 0.93 15.43 4.39
CA PHE A 116 1.57 14.23 3.88
C PHE A 116 3.08 14.22 4.12
N TRP A 117 3.68 13.04 4.09
CA TRP A 117 5.12 12.88 4.10
C TRP A 117 5.70 13.10 2.71
N GLY A 118 6.39 14.24 2.55
CA GLY A 118 6.97 14.63 1.28
C GLY A 118 8.18 13.80 0.84
N ASN A 119 8.75 14.23 -0.29
CA ASN A 119 9.93 13.61 -0.90
C ASN A 119 11.19 13.58 -0.01
N ASP A 120 11.18 14.25 1.13
CA ASP A 120 12.27 14.38 2.09
C ASP A 120 12.15 13.44 3.29
N ILE A 121 10.97 12.86 3.55
CA ILE A 121 10.74 12.05 4.75
C ILE A 121 10.86 10.55 4.48
N TRP A 122 10.08 10.00 3.54
CA TRP A 122 10.05 8.54 3.33
C TRP A 122 11.34 8.03 2.65
N PRO A 123 12.08 7.05 3.18
CA PRO A 123 13.28 6.54 2.53
C PRO A 123 12.95 5.72 1.28
N GLY A 124 13.81 5.81 0.25
CA GLY A 124 13.71 4.94 -0.93
C GLY A 124 13.95 3.47 -0.57
N ASP A 125 13.44 2.54 -1.39
CA ASP A 125 13.63 1.08 -1.25
C ASP A 125 13.35 0.53 0.16
N SER A 126 12.26 1.02 0.78
CA SER A 126 11.89 0.71 2.16
C SER A 126 10.46 0.18 2.34
N PRO A 127 10.06 -0.86 1.57
CA PRO A 127 8.73 -1.44 1.71
C PRO A 127 8.51 -2.07 3.10
N ASP A 128 9.58 -2.52 3.75
CA ASP A 128 9.54 -3.08 5.10
C ASP A 128 9.22 -2.05 6.21
N LEU A 129 9.18 -0.76 5.87
CA LEU A 129 8.73 0.29 6.78
C LEU A 129 7.24 0.66 6.55
N ASN A 130 6.62 0.20 5.46
CA ASN A 130 5.22 0.45 5.14
C ASN A 130 4.34 -0.72 5.59
N VAL A 131 3.50 -0.52 6.61
CA VAL A 131 2.57 -1.57 7.06
C VAL A 131 1.54 -1.93 5.98
N ALA A 132 1.25 -1.00 5.05
CA ALA A 132 0.36 -1.28 3.92
C ALA A 132 0.87 -2.42 3.02
N GLU A 133 2.19 -2.67 2.94
CA GLU A 133 2.77 -3.83 2.25
C GLU A 133 2.39 -5.15 2.93
N CYS A 134 2.38 -5.17 4.27
CA CYS A 134 1.98 -6.35 5.03
C CYS A 134 0.50 -6.69 4.78
N ILE A 135 -0.38 -5.68 4.85
CA ILE A 135 -1.80 -5.82 4.55
C ILE A 135 -2.01 -6.27 3.10
N GLY A 136 -1.30 -5.67 2.15
CA GLY A 136 -1.35 -6.05 0.74
C GLY A 136 -0.94 -7.51 0.51
N SER A 137 0.07 -8.00 1.23
CA SER A 137 0.48 -9.41 1.16
C SER A 137 -0.57 -10.36 1.72
N ILE A 138 -1.25 -10.00 2.81
CA ILE A 138 -2.35 -10.82 3.37
C ILE A 138 -3.51 -10.90 2.38
N ILE A 139 -3.95 -9.74 1.86
CA ILE A 139 -5.03 -9.65 0.87
C ILE A 139 -4.70 -10.51 -0.34
N LYS A 140 -3.46 -10.43 -0.83
CA LYS A 140 -2.98 -11.26 -1.94
C LYS A 140 -3.18 -12.75 -1.66
N ASP A 141 -2.61 -13.23 -0.56
CA ASP A 141 -2.56 -14.66 -0.26
C ASP A 141 -3.98 -15.23 -0.09
N GLU A 142 -4.89 -14.44 0.50
CA GLU A 142 -6.30 -14.80 0.61
C GLU A 142 -7.04 -14.80 -0.74
N VAL A 143 -6.85 -13.78 -1.57
CA VAL A 143 -7.45 -13.71 -2.91
C VAL A 143 -6.92 -14.85 -3.78
N GLU A 144 -5.62 -15.13 -3.75
CA GLU A 144 -5.01 -16.24 -4.49
C GLU A 144 -5.57 -17.59 -4.02
N THR A 145 -5.72 -17.79 -2.71
CA THR A 145 -6.35 -18.99 -2.15
C THR A 145 -7.79 -19.18 -2.66
N LYS A 146 -8.58 -18.11 -2.70
CA LYS A 146 -9.96 -18.16 -3.23
C LYS A 146 -9.96 -18.47 -4.73
N LEU A 147 -9.12 -17.83 -5.52
CA LEU A 147 -9.00 -18.08 -6.97
C LEU A 147 -8.55 -19.52 -7.28
N LEU A 148 -7.65 -20.09 -6.48
CA LEU A 148 -7.22 -21.48 -6.64
C LEU A 148 -8.34 -22.49 -6.34
N SER A 149 -9.33 -22.10 -5.54
CA SER A 149 -10.53 -22.90 -5.26
C SER A 149 -11.58 -22.82 -6.37
N GLU A 150 -11.52 -21.81 -7.24
CA GLU A 150 -12.41 -21.67 -8.38
C GLU A 150 -12.14 -22.70 -9.48
N THR A 151 -13.20 -23.04 -10.21
CA THR A 151 -13.08 -23.87 -11.42
C THR A 151 -12.21 -23.16 -12.47
N GLU A 152 -11.46 -23.91 -13.29
CA GLU A 152 -10.54 -23.33 -14.28
C GLU A 152 -11.21 -22.34 -15.24
N TYR A 153 -12.49 -22.55 -15.56
CA TYR A 153 -13.25 -21.64 -16.42
C TYR A 153 -13.50 -20.28 -15.75
N ASN A 154 -13.87 -20.24 -14.47
CA ASN A 154 -14.21 -19.00 -13.77
C ASN A 154 -12.98 -18.26 -13.22
N ARG A 155 -11.88 -18.96 -12.93
CA ARG A 155 -10.70 -18.43 -12.24
C ARG A 155 -10.10 -17.19 -12.88
N TYR A 156 -10.12 -17.09 -14.21
CA TYR A 156 -9.43 -16.03 -14.94
C TYR A 156 -10.35 -14.88 -15.40
N HIS A 157 -11.60 -14.86 -14.93
CA HIS A 157 -12.52 -13.76 -15.21
C HIS A 157 -12.30 -12.59 -14.26
N GLU A 158 -12.36 -11.38 -14.82
CA GLU A 158 -12.22 -10.12 -14.06
C GLU A 158 -13.29 -10.00 -12.97
N ASP A 159 -14.52 -10.40 -13.26
CA ASP A 159 -15.62 -10.36 -12.29
C ASP A 159 -15.38 -11.30 -11.10
N THR A 160 -14.79 -12.47 -11.35
CA THR A 160 -14.39 -13.41 -10.29
C THR A 160 -13.31 -12.81 -9.40
N LEU A 161 -12.31 -12.16 -10.00
CA LEU A 161 -11.25 -11.48 -9.26
C LEU A 161 -11.83 -10.35 -8.38
N LYS A 162 -12.67 -9.48 -8.95
CA LYS A 162 -13.33 -8.38 -8.21
C LYS A 162 -14.16 -8.91 -7.04
N MET A 163 -14.98 -9.93 -7.29
CA MET A 163 -15.80 -10.57 -6.27
C MET A 163 -14.94 -11.13 -5.12
N HIS A 164 -13.81 -11.78 -5.40
CA HIS A 164 -12.94 -12.28 -4.34
C HIS A 164 -12.20 -11.18 -3.58
N ILE A 165 -11.76 -10.11 -4.25
CA ILE A 165 -11.18 -8.94 -3.59
C ILE A 165 -12.21 -8.33 -2.63
N GLU A 166 -13.44 -8.06 -3.09
CA GLU A 166 -14.51 -7.52 -2.25
C GLU A 166 -14.81 -8.42 -1.05
N ASN A 167 -14.90 -9.74 -1.27
CA ASN A 167 -15.13 -10.69 -0.20
C ASN A 167 -14.01 -10.71 0.85
N VAL A 168 -12.74 -10.63 0.42
CA VAL A 168 -11.58 -10.57 1.33
C VAL A 168 -11.61 -9.27 2.13
N LEU A 169 -11.76 -8.13 1.45
CA LEU A 169 -11.82 -6.82 2.12
C LEU A 169 -12.95 -6.75 3.15
N THR A 170 -14.13 -7.25 2.79
CA THR A 170 -15.29 -7.31 3.70
C THR A 170 -15.02 -8.21 4.90
N SER A 171 -14.36 -9.36 4.72
CA SER A 171 -14.03 -10.23 5.85
C SER A 171 -12.98 -9.64 6.78
N MET A 172 -12.09 -8.78 6.27
CA MET A 172 -11.07 -8.11 7.08
C MET A 172 -11.62 -6.94 7.89
N GLU A 173 -12.73 -6.31 7.47
CA GLU A 173 -13.32 -5.15 8.15
C GLU A 173 -13.63 -5.42 9.64
N GLU A 174 -14.05 -6.65 9.96
CA GLU A 174 -14.40 -7.06 11.32
C GLU A 174 -13.28 -7.84 12.04
N ASP A 175 -12.16 -8.13 11.37
CA ASP A 175 -11.10 -8.99 11.90
C ASP A 175 -10.12 -8.23 12.80
N THR A 176 -10.60 -7.88 13.98
CA THR A 176 -9.77 -7.20 14.99
C THR A 176 -8.60 -8.05 15.49
N GLU A 177 -8.63 -9.38 15.34
CA GLU A 177 -7.52 -10.25 15.74
C GLU A 177 -6.38 -10.20 14.73
N LEU A 178 -6.69 -10.16 13.43
CA LEU A 178 -5.70 -9.93 12.38
C LEU A 178 -4.88 -8.67 12.68
N PHE A 179 -5.55 -7.54 12.94
CA PHE A 179 -4.85 -6.28 13.24
C PHE A 179 -4.05 -6.33 14.54
N LYS A 180 -4.48 -7.09 15.55
CA LYS A 180 -3.67 -7.30 16.78
C LYS A 180 -2.40 -8.10 16.51
N THR A 181 -2.42 -9.04 15.56
CA THR A 181 -1.23 -9.85 15.22
C THR A 181 -0.21 -9.09 14.38
N LEU A 182 -0.56 -7.91 13.86
CA LEU A 182 0.31 -7.04 13.08
C LEU A 182 1.07 -6.00 13.92
N LEU A 183 0.73 -5.87 15.22
CA LEU A 183 1.36 -5.00 16.21
C LEU A 183 2.35 -5.77 17.09
#